data_AF-A0A520CRG8-F1
#
_entry.id   AF-A0A520CRG8-F1
#
_cell.length_a   1.000
_cell.length_b   1.000
_cell.length_c   1.000
_cell.angle_alpha   90.00
_cell.angle_beta   90.00
_cell.angle_gamma   90.00
#
_symmetry.space_group_name_H-M   'P 1'
#
loop_
_entity.id
_entity.type
_entity.pdbx_description
1 polymer ?
#
loop_
_entity_poly.entity_id
_entity_poly.type
_entity_poly.pdbx_seq_one_letter_code
_entity_poly.pdbx_strand_id
1 'polypeptide(L)'
;MEQTLIRKLIEQKYYDTLSNGLRVINRTIDSPYYYKDQVGTVSLQGGFQVYYAESDSSYFLYLKKADTLALLNETTNSTSLHHLGNVTEDAKKYFILGHDNGNGSPYSYEFIDKQGRKNPLGYGVEFLDYKSLNETPYLLYSDTMINGRTQLVLFNTDNKRKEFYELKNNLWELYIDTLTDKYLTIKFSLNR
;
A
#
# COMPACT_ATOMS: atom_id res chain seq x y z
N MET A 1 43.99 22.39 -18.61
CA MET A 1 43.75 21.51 -17.45
C MET A 1 42.48 21.90 -16.66
N GLU A 2 41.56 22.67 -17.24
CA GLU A 2 40.32 23.13 -16.58
C GLU A 2 39.03 22.46 -17.09
N GLN A 3 39.03 21.92 -18.31
CA GLN A 3 37.85 21.26 -18.87
C GLN A 3 37.51 19.91 -18.21
N THR A 4 38.49 19.27 -17.57
CA THR A 4 38.30 17.99 -16.88
C THR A 4 37.58 18.14 -15.54
N LEU A 5 37.70 19.31 -14.88
CA LEU A 5 37.05 19.57 -13.60
C LEU A 5 35.56 19.93 -13.79
N ILE A 6 35.23 20.67 -14.85
CA ILE A 6 33.84 21.05 -15.19
C ILE A 6 33.01 19.82 -15.60
N ARG A 7 33.61 18.86 -16.31
CA ARG A 7 32.90 17.60 -16.66
C ARG A 7 32.58 16.71 -15.46
N LYS A 8 33.35 16.77 -14.38
CA LYS A 8 33.06 15.99 -13.15
C LYS A 8 31.90 16.54 -12.32
N LEU A 9 31.47 17.78 -12.57
CA LEU A 9 30.31 18.39 -11.90
C LEU A 9 28.99 18.20 -12.68
N ILE A 10 29.04 17.69 -13.91
CA ILE A 10 27.87 17.41 -14.76
C ILE A 10 27.63 15.88 -14.85
N GLU A 11 27.84 15.18 -13.74
CA GLU A 11 27.17 13.90 -13.46
C GLU A 11 26.18 14.08 -12.30
N GLN A 12 25.62 15.29 -12.17
CA GLN A 12 24.42 15.48 -11.38
C GLN A 12 23.29 14.82 -12.19
N LYS A 13 23.10 13.50 -11.98
CA LYS A 13 21.89 12.79 -12.42
C LYS A 13 20.73 13.70 -12.06
N TYR A 14 19.99 14.16 -13.07
CA TYR A 14 18.73 14.87 -12.84
C TYR A 14 17.82 13.88 -12.11
N TYR A 15 17.83 13.93 -10.79
CA TYR A 15 16.84 13.23 -9.99
C TYR A 15 15.52 13.91 -10.29
N ASP A 16 14.55 13.16 -10.80
CA ASP A 16 13.18 13.63 -10.85
C ASP A 16 12.79 14.05 -9.42
N THR A 17 12.43 15.32 -9.25
CA THR A 17 12.05 15.87 -7.95
C THR A 17 10.54 16.04 -7.92
N LEU A 18 9.94 15.66 -6.80
CA LEU A 18 8.53 15.92 -6.53
C LEU A 18 8.30 17.42 -6.31
N SER A 19 7.05 17.86 -6.36
CA SER A 19 6.68 19.27 -6.12
C SER A 19 7.06 19.79 -4.73
N ASN A 20 7.31 18.90 -3.78
CA ASN A 20 7.83 19.21 -2.45
C ASN A 20 9.37 19.16 -2.34
N GLY A 21 10.08 19.00 -3.46
CA GLY A 21 11.55 19.00 -3.52
C GLY A 21 12.21 17.66 -3.16
N LEU A 22 11.45 16.63 -2.79
CA LEU A 22 12.00 15.30 -2.50
C LEU A 22 12.45 14.60 -3.79
N ARG A 23 13.54 13.84 -3.69
CA ARG A 23 14.10 13.07 -4.82
C ARG A 23 13.27 11.81 -5.03
N VAL A 24 12.80 11.57 -6.26
CA VAL A 24 12.17 10.31 -6.64
C VAL A 24 13.23 9.22 -6.66
N ILE A 25 12.92 8.08 -6.05
CA ILE A 25 13.82 6.93 -5.98
C ILE A 25 13.88 6.29 -7.37
N ASN A 26 14.92 6.62 -8.14
CA ASN A 26 15.13 6.08 -9.48
C ASN A 26 16.19 4.97 -9.43
N ARG A 27 15.84 3.81 -8.86
CA ARG A 27 16.71 2.63 -8.86
C ARG A 27 16.54 1.88 -10.18
N THR A 28 17.57 1.89 -11.00
CA THR A 28 17.62 1.14 -12.27
C THR A 28 17.72 -0.36 -12.01
N ILE A 29 17.20 -1.16 -12.94
CA ILE A 29 17.21 -2.64 -12.95
C ILE A 29 18.61 -3.24 -12.73
N ASP A 30 19.68 -2.49 -13.01
CA ASP A 30 21.08 -2.92 -12.88
C ASP A 30 21.66 -2.81 -11.46
N SER A 31 20.83 -2.52 -10.45
CA SER A 31 21.22 -2.53 -9.05
C SER A 31 21.59 -3.96 -8.61
N PRO A 32 22.76 -4.18 -7.98
CA PRO A 32 23.22 -5.51 -7.58
C PRO A 32 22.37 -6.15 -6.46
N TYR A 33 21.39 -5.43 -5.93
CA TYR A 33 20.42 -5.94 -4.95
C TYR A 33 19.25 -6.62 -5.67
N TYR A 34 19.48 -7.88 -6.01
CA TYR A 34 18.70 -8.73 -6.92
C TYR A 34 17.23 -9.05 -6.55
N TYR A 35 16.60 -8.31 -5.64
CA TYR A 35 15.21 -8.55 -5.24
C TYR A 35 14.37 -7.26 -5.37
N LYS A 36 13.84 -7.06 -6.59
CA LYS A 36 12.71 -6.17 -6.93
C LYS A 36 12.80 -4.75 -6.32
N ASP A 37 13.77 -3.96 -6.77
CA ASP A 37 13.80 -2.53 -6.48
C ASP A 37 12.46 -1.88 -6.91
N GLN A 38 11.81 -1.18 -5.98
CA GLN A 38 10.62 -0.39 -6.27
C GLN A 38 10.95 0.62 -7.38
N VAL A 39 10.18 0.56 -8.47
CA VAL A 39 10.23 1.57 -9.52
C VAL A 39 9.77 2.89 -8.89
N GLY A 40 10.54 3.96 -9.06
CA GLY A 40 10.25 5.27 -8.45
C GLY A 40 8.87 5.83 -8.73
N THR A 41 8.18 5.30 -9.75
CA THR A 41 6.80 5.62 -10.06
C THR A 41 6.03 4.40 -10.57
N VAL A 42 4.82 4.20 -10.05
CA VAL A 42 3.86 3.21 -10.55
C VAL A 42 2.62 3.96 -11.07
N SER A 43 2.27 3.77 -12.35
CA SER A 43 1.04 4.33 -12.91
C SER A 43 -0.16 3.48 -12.51
N LEU A 44 -1.21 4.13 -12.03
CA LEU A 44 -2.45 3.51 -11.60
C LEU A 44 -3.62 3.91 -12.50
N GLN A 45 -4.65 3.08 -12.53
CA GLN A 45 -5.93 3.38 -13.17
C GLN A 45 -6.51 4.71 -12.68
N GLY A 46 -7.22 5.41 -13.57
CA GLY A 46 -7.83 6.71 -13.27
C GLY A 46 -6.86 7.90 -13.29
N GLY A 47 -5.66 7.72 -13.88
CA GLY A 47 -4.66 8.78 -14.02
C GLY A 47 -3.94 9.13 -12.71
N PHE A 48 -3.90 8.18 -11.78
CA PHE A 48 -3.16 8.32 -10.53
C PHE A 48 -1.76 7.73 -10.70
N GLN A 49 -0.84 8.13 -9.84
CA GLN A 49 0.52 7.61 -9.80
C GLN A 49 0.97 7.45 -8.35
N VAL A 50 1.67 6.37 -8.05
CA VAL A 50 2.36 6.20 -6.77
C VAL A 50 3.82 6.56 -6.96
N TYR A 51 4.37 7.37 -6.08
CA TYR A 51 5.76 7.81 -6.10
C TYR A 51 6.50 7.37 -4.85
N TYR A 52 7.67 6.80 -5.05
CA TYR A 52 8.62 6.51 -3.98
C TYR A 52 9.67 7.61 -3.98
N ALA A 53 9.86 8.27 -2.85
CA ALA A 53 10.78 9.40 -2.72
C ALA A 53 11.66 9.28 -1.49
N GLU A 54 12.77 10.01 -1.47
CA GLU A 54 13.75 9.97 -0.39
C GLU A 54 14.23 11.37 0.03
N SER A 55 14.54 11.48 1.31
CA SER A 55 15.37 12.53 1.89
C SER A 55 16.67 11.90 2.42
N ASP A 56 17.50 12.68 3.11
CA ASP A 56 18.72 12.15 3.71
C ASP A 56 18.47 11.18 4.89
N SER A 57 17.25 11.16 5.46
CA SER A 57 16.91 10.36 6.64
C SER A 57 15.73 9.41 6.47
N SER A 58 14.87 9.63 5.49
CA SER A 58 13.59 8.94 5.36
C SER A 58 13.28 8.58 3.91
N TYR A 59 12.45 7.56 3.76
CA TYR A 59 11.77 7.20 2.54
C TYR A 59 10.28 7.49 2.67
N PHE A 60 9.64 7.82 1.55
CA PHE A 60 8.27 8.28 1.49
C PHE A 60 7.52 7.62 0.33
N LEU A 61 6.24 7.35 0.56
CA LEU A 61 5.29 6.92 -0.45
C LEU A 61 4.22 7.98 -0.66
N TYR A 62 4.05 8.44 -1.89
CA TYR A 62 3.06 9.44 -2.25
C TYR A 62 2.05 8.92 -3.28
N LEU A 63 0.80 9.37 -3.18
CA LEU A 63 -0.19 9.31 -4.25
C LEU A 63 -0.25 10.66 -4.97
N LYS A 64 -0.04 10.65 -6.28
CA LYS A 64 -0.17 11.83 -7.15
C LYS A 64 -1.38 11.71 -8.06
N LYS A 65 -2.07 12.83 -8.27
CA LYS A 65 -3.04 13.03 -9.36
C LYS A 65 -2.94 14.47 -9.84
N ALA A 66 -2.63 14.65 -11.13
CA ALA A 66 -2.30 15.97 -11.67
C ALA A 66 -1.25 16.66 -10.78
N ASP A 67 -1.53 17.85 -10.27
CA ASP A 67 -0.62 18.63 -9.42
C ASP A 67 -0.76 18.35 -7.92
N THR A 68 -1.67 17.46 -7.52
CA THR A 68 -1.83 17.12 -6.11
C THR A 68 -0.99 15.91 -5.74
N LEU A 69 -0.31 16.02 -4.60
CA LEU A 69 0.52 15.00 -3.98
C LEU A 69 0.02 14.74 -2.55
N ALA A 70 -0.19 13.49 -2.17
CA ALA A 70 -0.62 13.09 -0.83
C ALA A 70 0.33 12.02 -0.26
N LEU A 71 0.85 12.26 0.94
CA LEU A 71 1.67 11.27 1.65
C LEU A 71 0.78 10.11 2.08
N LEU A 72 1.21 8.89 1.77
CA LEU A 72 0.56 7.66 2.20
C LEU A 72 1.33 7.04 3.37
N ASN A 73 2.63 6.81 3.17
CA ASN A 73 3.50 6.15 4.15
C ASN A 73 4.87 6.83 4.21
N GLU A 74 5.52 6.70 5.36
CA GLU A 74 6.89 7.15 5.62
C GLU A 74 7.61 6.07 6.43
N THR A 75 8.89 5.87 6.14
CA THR A 75 9.76 5.04 6.97
C THR A 75 11.17 5.61 7.01
N THR A 76 11.96 5.26 8.01
CA THR A 76 13.36 5.72 8.08
C THR A 76 14.22 5.01 7.05
N ASN A 77 15.31 5.64 6.62
CA ASN A 77 16.24 5.06 5.66
C ASN A 77 17.02 3.83 6.20
N SER A 78 16.91 3.56 7.50
CA SER A 78 17.45 2.37 8.17
C SER A 78 16.56 1.14 8.03
N THR A 79 15.38 1.27 7.43
CA THR A 79 14.44 0.18 7.15
C THR A 79 14.38 -0.14 5.67
N SER A 80 13.89 -1.34 5.33
CA SER A 80 13.68 -1.71 3.94
C SER A 80 12.58 -0.83 3.30
N LEU A 81 12.81 -0.36 2.07
CA LEU A 81 11.83 0.39 1.28
C LEU A 81 10.48 -0.32 1.13
N HIS A 82 10.50 -1.66 1.21
CA HIS A 82 9.30 -2.49 1.14
C HIS A 82 8.31 -2.23 2.27
N HIS A 83 8.76 -1.64 3.39
CA HIS A 83 7.87 -1.21 4.47
C HIS A 83 6.93 -0.08 4.05
N LEU A 84 7.28 0.71 3.03
CA LEU A 84 6.37 1.71 2.47
C LEU A 84 5.11 1.09 1.83
N GLY A 85 5.22 -0.17 1.38
CA GLY A 85 4.18 -0.89 0.67
C GLY A 85 4.41 -0.91 -0.84
N ASN A 86 4.03 -2.03 -1.46
CA ASN A 86 4.04 -2.27 -2.90
C ASN A 86 2.61 -2.35 -3.40
N VAL A 87 2.29 -1.74 -4.55
CA VAL A 87 0.95 -1.88 -5.15
C VAL A 87 0.74 -3.34 -5.58
N THR A 88 -0.20 -4.03 -4.93
CA THR A 88 -0.53 -5.44 -5.22
C THR A 88 -1.81 -5.59 -6.04
N GLU A 89 -2.74 -4.64 -5.89
CA GLU A 89 -3.93 -4.54 -6.74
C GLU A 89 -4.23 -3.07 -7.04
N ASP A 90 -4.77 -2.82 -8.23
CA ASP A 90 -5.16 -1.49 -8.70
C ASP A 90 -6.54 -1.51 -9.38
N ALA A 91 -7.44 -0.62 -8.96
CA ALA A 91 -8.75 -0.41 -9.55
C ALA A 91 -9.05 1.08 -9.71
N LYS A 92 -10.13 1.47 -10.43
CA LYS A 92 -10.43 2.89 -10.68
C LYS A 92 -10.59 3.73 -9.40
N LYS A 93 -11.18 3.17 -8.34
CA LYS A 93 -11.51 3.89 -7.09
C LYS A 93 -10.50 3.65 -5.96
N TYR A 94 -9.72 2.57 -6.01
CA TYR A 94 -8.84 2.16 -4.91
C TYR A 94 -7.60 1.44 -5.44
N PHE A 95 -6.64 1.21 -4.55
CA PHE A 95 -5.57 0.23 -4.76
C PHE A 95 -5.20 -0.39 -3.41
N ILE A 96 -4.52 -1.53 -3.45
CA ILE A 96 -4.02 -2.22 -2.27
C ILE A 96 -2.50 -2.09 -2.25
N LEU A 97 -1.96 -1.74 -1.09
CA LEU A 97 -0.54 -1.86 -0.79
C LEU A 97 -0.32 -3.17 -0.02
N GLY A 98 0.63 -3.98 -0.45
CA GLY A 98 1.19 -5.07 0.34
C GLY A 98 2.50 -4.63 0.98
N HIS A 99 2.63 -4.78 2.29
CA HIS A 99 3.84 -4.47 3.05
C HIS A 99 4.60 -5.77 3.30
N ASP A 100 5.86 -5.79 2.87
CA ASP A 100 6.78 -6.89 3.10
C ASP A 100 8.11 -6.37 3.65
N ASN A 101 8.96 -7.27 4.12
CA ASN A 101 10.28 -6.92 4.67
C ASN A 101 11.42 -7.14 3.65
N GLY A 102 11.10 -7.19 2.36
CA GLY A 102 12.01 -7.53 1.26
C GLY A 102 12.03 -9.00 0.87
N ASN A 103 11.28 -9.87 1.57
CA ASN A 103 11.21 -11.31 1.26
C ASN A 103 10.25 -11.65 0.10
N GLY A 104 9.51 -10.68 -0.42
CA GLY A 104 8.54 -10.86 -1.50
C GLY A 104 7.22 -11.52 -1.09
N SER A 105 6.96 -11.67 0.21
CA SER A 105 5.69 -12.17 0.75
C SER A 105 5.11 -11.15 1.73
N PRO A 106 4.10 -10.35 1.30
CA PRO A 106 3.47 -9.37 2.17
C PRO A 106 2.96 -10.00 3.47
N TYR A 107 3.30 -9.37 4.59
CA TYR A 107 2.83 -9.75 5.92
C TYR A 107 1.63 -8.91 6.37
N SER A 108 1.37 -7.78 5.71
CA SER A 108 0.18 -6.98 5.91
C SER A 108 -0.22 -6.27 4.63
N TYR A 109 -1.48 -5.85 4.57
CA TYR A 109 -2.03 -5.11 3.44
C TYR A 109 -2.71 -3.82 3.92
N GLU A 110 -2.73 -2.82 3.06
CA GLU A 110 -3.37 -1.54 3.29
C GLU A 110 -4.27 -1.19 2.11
N PHE A 111 -5.56 -0.93 2.36
CA PHE A 111 -6.47 -0.42 1.35
C PHE A 111 -6.35 1.10 1.26
N ILE A 112 -6.13 1.64 0.06
CA ILE A 112 -6.09 3.09 -0.16
C ILE A 112 -7.26 3.52 -1.05
N ASP A 113 -8.14 4.35 -0.50
CA ASP A 113 -9.15 5.08 -1.28
C ASP A 113 -8.45 6.17 -2.08
N LYS A 114 -8.49 6.11 -3.42
CA LYS A 114 -7.79 7.07 -4.28
C LYS A 114 -8.39 8.47 -4.21
N GLN A 115 -9.69 8.58 -3.97
CA GLN A 115 -10.36 9.87 -3.87
C GLN A 115 -10.13 10.48 -2.49
N GLY A 116 -10.26 9.68 -1.44
CA GLY A 116 -9.96 10.08 -0.06
C GLY A 116 -8.46 10.24 0.23
N ARG A 117 -7.60 9.65 -0.61
CA ARG A 117 -6.13 9.61 -0.49
C ARG A 117 -5.63 9.10 0.86
N LYS A 118 -6.33 8.12 1.41
CA LYS A 118 -6.05 7.55 2.73
C LYS A 118 -6.61 6.15 2.86
N ASN A 119 -6.13 5.43 3.85
CA ASN A 119 -6.78 4.21 4.32
C ASN A 119 -8.02 4.55 5.17
N PRO A 120 -9.24 4.16 4.75
CA PRO A 120 -10.46 4.43 5.50
C PRO A 120 -10.59 3.59 6.78
N LEU A 121 -9.80 2.52 6.92
CA LEU A 121 -9.78 1.69 8.12
C LEU A 121 -8.94 2.32 9.25
N GLY A 122 -8.01 3.21 8.90
CA GLY A 122 -7.06 3.80 9.84
C GLY A 122 -5.83 2.93 10.09
N TYR A 123 -4.91 3.46 10.89
CA TYR A 123 -3.65 2.80 11.21
C TYR A 123 -3.85 1.61 12.17
N GLY A 124 -3.07 0.55 11.99
CA GLY A 124 -3.04 -0.60 12.91
C GLY A 124 -4.19 -1.60 12.74
N VAL A 125 -5.05 -1.42 11.73
CA VAL A 125 -6.07 -2.41 11.39
C VAL A 125 -5.46 -3.55 10.57
N GLU A 126 -5.64 -4.78 11.04
CA GLU A 126 -5.18 -5.97 10.33
C GLU A 126 -6.15 -6.30 9.19
N PHE A 127 -5.74 -5.96 7.98
CA PHE A 127 -6.45 -6.31 6.77
C PHE A 127 -6.30 -7.81 6.48
N LEU A 128 -7.42 -8.51 6.34
CA LEU A 128 -7.46 -9.95 6.13
C LEU A 128 -7.67 -10.30 4.67
N ASP A 129 -8.68 -9.71 4.04
CA ASP A 129 -9.03 -9.96 2.63
C ASP A 129 -9.93 -8.85 2.07
N TYR A 130 -10.19 -8.88 0.77
CA TYR A 130 -11.21 -8.04 0.14
C TYR A 130 -11.86 -8.74 -1.04
N LYS A 131 -13.09 -8.32 -1.34
CA LYS A 131 -13.80 -8.77 -2.53
C LYS A 131 -14.70 -7.67 -3.04
N SER A 132 -14.78 -7.56 -4.36
CA SER A 132 -15.68 -6.62 -5.00
C SER A 132 -17.02 -7.27 -5.27
N LEU A 133 -18.10 -6.64 -4.79
CA LEU A 133 -19.46 -6.93 -5.25
C LEU A 133 -19.85 -5.84 -6.25
N ASN A 134 -19.97 -6.22 -7.52
CA ASN A 134 -20.03 -5.28 -8.64
C ASN A 134 -18.76 -4.40 -8.69
N GLU A 135 -18.89 -3.09 -8.44
CA GLU A 135 -17.78 -2.14 -8.38
C GLU A 135 -17.50 -1.63 -6.96
N THR A 136 -18.16 -2.21 -5.95
CA THR A 136 -18.01 -1.82 -4.55
C THR A 136 -17.07 -2.81 -3.85
N PRO A 137 -15.87 -2.37 -3.43
CA PRO A 137 -15.00 -3.17 -2.59
C PRO A 137 -15.60 -3.36 -1.20
N TYR A 138 -15.55 -4.59 -0.72
CA TYR A 138 -15.79 -4.96 0.66
C TYR A 138 -14.47 -5.43 1.27
N LEU A 139 -14.10 -4.82 2.38
CA LEU A 139 -12.85 -5.12 3.09
C LEU A 139 -13.17 -5.98 4.30
N LEU A 140 -12.49 -7.09 4.45
CA LEU A 140 -12.52 -7.93 5.63
C LEU A 140 -11.30 -7.63 6.49
N TYR A 141 -11.52 -7.25 7.74
CA TYR A 141 -10.43 -6.94 8.66
C TYR A 141 -10.75 -7.38 10.08
N SER A 142 -9.71 -7.55 10.90
CA SER A 142 -9.85 -7.82 12.33
C SER A 142 -9.84 -6.48 13.11
N ASP A 143 -10.84 -6.29 13.99
CA ASP A 143 -10.94 -5.14 14.87
C ASP A 143 -10.89 -5.61 16.33
N THR A 144 -9.98 -5.05 17.11
CA THR A 144 -9.75 -5.41 18.52
C THR A 144 -10.53 -4.53 19.50
N MET A 145 -11.29 -3.53 19.01
CA MET A 145 -11.68 -2.38 19.84
C MET A 145 -13.00 -2.49 20.61
N ILE A 146 -13.80 -3.55 20.45
CA ILE A 146 -15.10 -3.64 21.17
C ILE A 146 -15.02 -4.70 22.27
N ASN A 147 -14.90 -4.23 23.52
CA ASN A 147 -14.93 -5.03 24.75
C ASN A 147 -13.82 -6.09 24.89
N GLY A 148 -12.66 -5.86 24.26
CA GLY A 148 -11.50 -6.77 24.35
C GLY A 148 -11.70 -8.11 23.63
N ARG A 149 -12.71 -8.21 22.74
CA ARG A 149 -12.91 -9.37 21.87
C ARG A 149 -12.59 -8.98 20.44
N THR A 150 -11.76 -9.77 19.77
CA THR A 150 -11.50 -9.63 18.33
C THR A 150 -12.80 -9.89 17.57
N GLN A 151 -13.24 -8.89 16.80
CA GLN A 151 -14.36 -9.01 15.89
C GLN A 151 -13.85 -8.99 14.46
N LEU A 152 -14.51 -9.77 13.62
CA LEU A 152 -14.32 -9.71 12.19
C LEU A 152 -15.26 -8.64 11.63
N VAL A 153 -14.73 -7.70 10.85
CA VAL A 153 -15.51 -6.61 10.28
C VAL A 153 -15.49 -6.70 8.77
N LEU A 154 -16.67 -6.73 8.16
CA LEU A 154 -16.84 -6.50 6.73
C LEU A 154 -17.25 -5.05 6.51
N PHE A 155 -16.44 -4.31 5.77
CA PHE A 155 -16.62 -2.88 5.51
C PHE A 155 -16.90 -2.61 4.05
N ASN A 156 -18.07 -2.03 3.77
CA ASN A 156 -18.43 -1.54 2.45
C ASN A 156 -17.78 -0.17 2.22
N THR A 157 -16.94 -0.09 1.19
CA THR A 157 -16.13 1.12 0.95
C THR A 157 -16.92 2.28 0.35
N ASP A 158 -18.03 2.04 -0.35
CA ASP A 158 -18.85 3.10 -0.97
C ASP A 158 -19.71 3.81 0.08
N ASN A 159 -20.45 3.07 0.91
CA ASN A 159 -21.37 3.64 1.89
C ASN A 159 -20.82 3.68 3.33
N LYS A 160 -19.59 3.21 3.54
CA LYS A 160 -18.89 3.16 4.83
C LYS A 160 -19.60 2.33 5.91
N ARG A 161 -20.54 1.46 5.53
CA ARG A 161 -21.23 0.55 6.46
C ARG A 161 -20.27 -0.53 6.93
N LYS A 162 -20.32 -0.82 8.23
CA LYS A 162 -19.60 -1.91 8.89
C LYS A 162 -20.59 -2.99 9.30
N GLU A 163 -20.27 -4.24 9.01
CA GLU A 163 -20.94 -5.42 9.52
C GLU A 163 -19.96 -6.20 10.39
N PHE A 164 -20.41 -6.60 11.58
CA PHE A 164 -19.57 -7.22 12.59
C PHE A 164 -19.95 -8.68 12.77
N TYR A 165 -18.94 -9.55 12.81
CA TYR A 165 -19.09 -10.99 13.03
C TYR A 165 -18.18 -11.42 14.17
N GLU A 166 -18.70 -12.31 15.01
CA GLU A 166 -17.92 -12.86 16.13
C GLU A 166 -16.91 -13.88 15.62
N LEU A 167 -15.64 -13.68 15.96
CA LEU A 167 -14.60 -14.66 15.71
C LEU A 167 -14.66 -15.71 16.82
N LYS A 168 -15.24 -16.89 16.54
CA LYS A 168 -15.44 -17.93 17.56
C LYS A 168 -14.16 -18.62 18.02
N ASN A 169 -13.08 -18.53 17.25
CA ASN A 169 -11.77 -19.12 17.53
C ASN A 169 -10.66 -18.25 16.91
N ASN A 170 -9.42 -18.41 17.39
CA ASN A 170 -8.23 -17.87 16.71
C ASN A 170 -7.99 -18.70 15.44
N LEU A 171 -8.68 -18.33 14.36
CA LEU A 171 -8.58 -18.97 13.05
C LEU A 171 -7.44 -18.32 12.26
N TRP A 172 -6.70 -19.14 11.53
CA TRP A 172 -5.63 -18.68 10.65
C TRP A 172 -6.19 -18.43 9.25
N GLU A 173 -5.67 -17.40 8.57
CA GLU A 173 -5.97 -17.06 7.17
C GLU A 173 -7.47 -17.04 6.84
N LEU A 174 -8.15 -15.98 7.27
CA LEU A 174 -9.56 -15.74 6.94
C LEU A 174 -9.66 -15.06 5.57
N TYR A 175 -10.53 -15.56 4.70
CA TYR A 175 -10.77 -14.95 3.39
C TYR A 175 -12.24 -15.06 2.95
N ILE A 176 -12.65 -14.15 2.09
CA ILE A 176 -13.99 -14.06 1.49
C ILE A 176 -14.08 -15.06 0.33
N ASP A 177 -14.68 -16.21 0.60
CA ASP A 177 -14.94 -17.22 -0.42
C ASP A 177 -16.07 -16.78 -1.37
N THR A 178 -17.19 -16.33 -0.82
CA THR A 178 -18.36 -15.88 -1.60
C THR A 178 -18.87 -14.55 -1.05
N LEU A 179 -19.13 -13.61 -1.96
CA LEU A 179 -19.78 -12.34 -1.66
C LEU A 179 -20.83 -12.06 -2.73
N THR A 180 -22.08 -11.97 -2.33
CA THR A 180 -23.24 -11.64 -3.17
C THR A 180 -24.14 -10.65 -2.43
N ASP A 181 -25.22 -10.20 -3.07
CA ASP A 181 -26.26 -9.39 -2.45
C ASP A 181 -27.02 -10.14 -1.33
N LYS A 182 -26.97 -11.47 -1.31
CA LYS A 182 -27.73 -12.33 -0.38
C LYS A 182 -26.88 -13.08 0.62
N TYR A 183 -25.64 -13.41 0.25
CA TYR A 183 -24.78 -14.32 0.98
C TYR A 183 -23.36 -13.78 1.09
N LEU A 184 -22.82 -13.89 2.30
CA LEU A 184 -21.40 -13.82 2.60
C LEU A 184 -20.96 -15.19 3.10
N THR A 185 -19.88 -15.73 2.54
CA THR A 185 -19.22 -16.92 3.05
C THR A 185 -17.76 -16.62 3.27
N ILE A 186 -17.31 -16.87 4.50
CA ILE A 186 -15.93 -16.68 4.94
C ILE A 186 -15.35 -18.05 5.20
N LYS A 187 -14.21 -18.33 4.57
CA LYS A 187 -13.43 -19.55 4.80
C LYS A 187 -12.20 -19.20 5.62
N PHE A 188 -11.64 -20.22 6.25
CA PHE A 188 -10.44 -20.14 7.06
C PHE A 188 -9.61 -21.40 6.86
N SER A 189 -8.30 -21.30 7.10
CA SER A 189 -7.44 -22.46 7.23
C SER A 189 -7.34 -22.84 8.72
N LEU A 190 -7.37 -24.16 8.98
CA LEU A 190 -7.04 -24.69 10.30
C LEU A 190 -5.56 -25.02 10.27
N ASN A 191 -4.79 -24.39 11.16
CA ASN A 191 -3.43 -24.81 11.43
C ASN A 191 -3.49 -26.24 12.02
N ARG A 192 -2.84 -27.20 11.36
CA ARG A 192 -2.63 -28.55 11.91
C ARG A 192 -1.18 -28.70 12.32
#